data_AF-A0A8C3FJ98-F1
#
_entry.id   AF-A0A8C3FJ98-F1
#
_cell.length_a   1.000
_cell.length_b   1.000
_cell.length_c   1.000
_cell.angle_alpha   90.00
_cell.angle_beta   90.00
_cell.angle_gamma   90.00
#
_symmetry.space_group_name_H-M   'P 1'
#
loop_
_entity.id
_entity.type
_entity.pdbx_description
1 polymer ?
#
loop_
_entity_poly.entity_id
_entity_poly.type
_entity_poly.pdbx_seq_one_letter_code
_entity_poly.pdbx_strand_id
1 'polypeptide(L)'
;MAEAESTVINTNVKQKDPNEALVIAVTTRAIFNLEEEHQLFLTKGKEEYVKYQQLNEDKPLEQGTAFAFIQAVQFVNEKLLERNPEEKGLFDVIILSNNSPESGMRIVNSAKQHGLEISKFCFVSDEDSTQYLKSHNVKLFLSADRMDVCNALQRGVSAALIFQQEVQTPSTQLRVVFDGDAVLFSDETDRVFREKGLSGALEYERAMEAVPMGEGPLKAFAMHLGKMRKKFSQENSPIRTYLVTARSGRDMGIRAIKTLREWGLAIDEAFFMDGAPKGPLLSQIQPHIFFDDGLHNIQGAQDIGIPSALVPCNC
;
A
#
# COMPACT_ATOMS: atom_id res chain seq x y z
N MET A 1 -3.79 -45.17 -11.00
CA MET A 1 -3.75 -43.77 -11.45
C MET A 1 -4.69 -43.02 -10.54
N ALA A 2 -4.14 -42.26 -9.59
CA ALA A 2 -4.96 -41.48 -8.66
C ALA A 2 -5.56 -40.30 -9.44
N GLU A 3 -6.89 -40.19 -9.39
CA GLU A 3 -7.61 -39.03 -9.93
C GLU A 3 -7.12 -37.78 -9.20
N ALA A 4 -6.68 -36.78 -9.98
CA ALA A 4 -6.31 -35.48 -9.43
C ALA A 4 -7.53 -34.90 -8.72
N GLU A 5 -7.39 -34.61 -7.42
CA GLU A 5 -8.41 -33.95 -6.62
C GLU A 5 -8.83 -32.65 -7.32
N SER A 6 -10.01 -32.65 -7.94
CA SER A 6 -10.57 -31.46 -8.56
C SER A 6 -11.01 -30.53 -7.44
N THR A 7 -10.21 -29.50 -7.14
CA THR A 7 -10.61 -28.42 -6.25
C THR A 7 -11.90 -27.79 -6.77
N VAL A 8 -12.97 -27.80 -5.98
CA VAL A 8 -14.22 -27.13 -6.34
C VAL A 8 -13.99 -25.62 -6.27
N ILE A 9 -13.91 -24.97 -7.43
CA ILE A 9 -13.73 -23.53 -7.53
C ILE A 9 -15.07 -22.85 -7.26
N ASN A 10 -15.11 -21.95 -6.26
CA ASN A 10 -16.28 -21.12 -6.03
C ASN A 10 -16.48 -20.17 -7.23
N THR A 11 -17.55 -20.36 -8.00
CA THR A 11 -17.84 -19.58 -9.21
C THR A 11 -18.40 -18.18 -8.93
N ASN A 12 -18.77 -17.88 -7.67
CA ASN A 12 -19.31 -16.57 -7.29
C ASN A 12 -18.22 -15.52 -7.04
N VAL A 13 -16.95 -15.92 -6.96
CA VAL A 13 -15.80 -15.01 -6.85
C VAL A 13 -14.90 -15.28 -8.06
N LYS A 14 -14.68 -14.28 -8.91
CA LYS A 14 -13.76 -14.42 -10.06
C LYS A 14 -12.36 -14.64 -9.50
N GLN A 15 -11.89 -15.89 -9.49
CA GLN A 15 -10.54 -16.19 -9.03
C GLN A 15 -9.54 -15.54 -9.98
N LYS A 16 -8.64 -14.75 -9.41
CA LYS A 16 -7.58 -14.05 -10.13
C LYS A 16 -6.31 -14.88 -10.00
N ASP A 17 -5.61 -15.11 -11.12
CA ASP A 17 -4.32 -15.79 -11.09
C ASP A 17 -3.30 -14.88 -10.37
N PRO A 18 -2.72 -15.30 -9.22
CA PRO A 18 -1.75 -14.50 -8.49
C PRO A 18 -0.50 -14.14 -9.32
N ASN A 19 -0.20 -14.86 -10.40
CA ASN A 19 0.94 -14.57 -11.27
C ASN A 19 0.67 -13.42 -12.24
N GLU A 20 -0.60 -13.14 -12.55
CA GLU A 20 -1.00 -12.08 -13.46
C GLU A 20 -1.58 -10.87 -12.70
N ALA A 21 -2.25 -11.12 -11.59
CA ALA A 21 -2.86 -10.11 -10.74
C ALA A 21 -1.84 -9.34 -9.89
N LEU A 22 -2.18 -8.10 -9.55
CA LEU A 22 -1.48 -7.34 -8.52
C LEU A 22 -2.08 -7.68 -7.15
N VAL A 23 -1.41 -8.59 -6.44
CA VAL A 23 -1.88 -9.00 -5.12
C VAL A 23 -1.50 -7.94 -4.07
N ILE A 24 -2.51 -7.39 -3.40
CA ILE A 24 -2.38 -6.49 -2.25
C ILE A 24 -2.83 -7.25 -1.01
N ALA A 25 -1.94 -7.36 -0.03
CA ALA A 25 -2.28 -7.89 1.28
C ALA A 25 -2.50 -6.74 2.26
N VAL A 26 -3.57 -6.82 3.05
CA VAL A 26 -3.85 -5.85 4.11
C VAL A 26 -4.16 -6.56 5.41
N THR A 27 -3.74 -6.01 6.55
CA THR A 27 -4.17 -6.55 7.83
C THR A 27 -5.56 -6.07 8.23
N THR A 28 -6.23 -6.84 9.09
CA THR A 28 -7.59 -6.52 9.56
C THR A 28 -7.68 -5.14 10.19
N ARG A 29 -6.70 -4.77 11.01
CA ARG A 29 -6.61 -3.42 11.60
C ARG A 29 -6.37 -2.34 10.55
N ALA A 30 -5.69 -2.62 9.43
CA ALA A 30 -5.50 -1.60 8.40
C ALA A 30 -6.82 -1.24 7.69
N ILE A 31 -7.68 -2.24 7.43
CA ILE A 31 -8.92 -2.07 6.66
C ILE A 31 -10.16 -1.77 7.53
N PHE A 32 -10.16 -2.20 8.80
CA PHE A 32 -11.25 -1.96 9.75
C PHE A 32 -10.73 -1.28 11.02
N ASN A 33 -11.54 -0.40 11.60
CA ASN A 33 -11.26 0.15 12.91
C ASN A 33 -11.48 -0.94 13.97
N LEU A 34 -10.39 -1.32 14.63
CA LEU A 34 -10.32 -2.40 15.61
C LEU A 34 -9.56 -1.95 16.87
N GLU A 35 -9.50 -0.64 17.14
CA GLU A 35 -8.70 -0.13 18.27
C GLU A 35 -9.26 -0.56 19.62
N GLU A 36 -10.59 -0.60 19.78
CA GLU A 36 -11.20 -1.11 21.01
C GLU A 36 -10.86 -2.59 21.24
N GLU A 37 -10.99 -3.42 20.20
CA GLU A 37 -10.67 -4.84 20.27
C GLU A 37 -9.17 -5.08 20.45
N HIS A 38 -8.32 -4.24 19.86
CA HIS A 38 -6.88 -4.33 20.08
C HIS A 38 -6.52 -3.99 21.53
N GLN A 39 -7.12 -2.96 22.13
CA GLN A 39 -6.92 -2.66 23.55
C GLN A 39 -7.43 -3.80 24.44
N LEU A 40 -8.56 -4.43 24.08
CA LEU A 40 -9.05 -5.62 24.78
C LEU A 40 -8.05 -6.78 24.72
N PHE A 41 -7.45 -7.03 23.55
CA PHE A 41 -6.42 -8.05 23.38
C PHE A 41 -5.18 -7.77 24.25
N LEU A 42 -4.70 -6.52 24.26
CA LEU A 42 -3.52 -6.13 25.05
C LEU A 42 -3.77 -6.23 26.56
N THR A 43 -4.99 -5.89 27.01
CA THR A 43 -5.31 -5.79 28.45
C THR A 43 -5.84 -7.07 29.06
N LYS A 44 -6.62 -7.86 28.30
CA LYS A 44 -7.29 -9.09 28.79
C LYS A 44 -6.83 -10.36 28.08
N GLY A 45 -6.00 -10.24 27.05
CA GLY A 45 -5.44 -11.38 26.32
C GLY A 45 -6.37 -11.95 25.26
N LYS A 46 -5.86 -12.99 24.58
CA LYS A 46 -6.45 -13.62 23.40
C LYS A 46 -7.84 -14.21 23.65
N GLU A 47 -8.07 -14.87 24.78
CA GLU A 47 -9.34 -15.55 25.06
C GLU A 47 -10.52 -14.57 25.12
N GLU A 48 -10.35 -13.45 25.83
CA GLU A 48 -11.39 -12.42 25.95
C GLU A 48 -11.62 -11.68 24.63
N TYR A 49 -10.55 -11.46 23.86
CA TYR A 49 -10.66 -10.94 22.50
C TYR A 49 -11.52 -11.86 21.61
N VAL A 50 -11.24 -13.17 21.58
CA VAL A 50 -11.99 -14.12 20.74
C VAL A 50 -13.46 -14.17 21.15
N LYS A 51 -13.76 -14.24 22.46
CA LYS A 51 -15.15 -14.21 22.95
C LYS A 51 -15.88 -12.93 22.53
N TYR A 52 -15.22 -11.78 22.64
CA TYR A 52 -15.80 -10.50 22.22
C TYR A 52 -16.11 -10.49 20.71
N GLN A 53 -15.19 -11.01 19.88
CA GLN A 53 -15.40 -11.07 18.44
C GLN A 53 -16.56 -12.00 18.06
N GLN A 54 -16.72 -13.13 18.75
CA GLN A 54 -17.84 -14.05 18.54
C GLN A 54 -19.18 -13.45 18.95
N LEU A 55 -19.25 -12.79 20.11
CA LEU A 55 -20.48 -12.13 20.59
C LEU A 55 -20.94 -10.99 19.68
N ASN A 56 -20.02 -10.40 18.93
CA ASN A 56 -20.28 -9.29 18.00
C ASN A 56 -20.14 -9.72 16.53
N GLU A 57 -20.20 -11.01 16.22
CA GLU A 57 -19.92 -11.55 14.88
C GLU A 57 -20.79 -10.93 13.77
N ASP A 58 -22.04 -10.61 14.09
CA ASP A 58 -23.01 -10.00 13.16
C ASP A 58 -22.98 -8.46 13.18
N LYS A 59 -22.16 -7.84 14.04
CA LYS A 59 -22.02 -6.38 14.08
C LYS A 59 -20.86 -5.98 13.17
N PRO A 60 -21.14 -5.27 12.05
CA PRO A 60 -20.10 -4.85 11.13
C PRO A 60 -19.09 -3.95 11.84
N LEU A 61 -17.82 -4.15 11.52
CA LEU A 61 -16.75 -3.27 11.92
C LEU A 61 -16.82 -1.94 11.17
N GLU A 62 -16.41 -0.88 11.85
CA GLU A 62 -16.25 0.43 11.23
C GLU A 62 -15.07 0.43 10.25
N GLN A 63 -15.12 1.36 9.30
CA GLN A 63 -14.11 1.47 8.24
C GLN A 63 -12.79 1.97 8.84
N GLY A 64 -11.69 1.29 8.51
CA GLY A 64 -10.34 1.71 8.86
C GLY A 64 -9.70 2.57 7.77
N THR A 65 -8.47 3.01 8.02
CA THR A 65 -7.76 3.96 7.14
C THR A 65 -7.52 3.43 5.72
N ALA A 66 -7.29 2.13 5.54
CA ALA A 66 -7.06 1.53 4.21
C ALA A 66 -8.37 1.23 3.44
N PHE A 67 -9.54 1.41 4.05
CA PHE A 67 -10.81 0.98 3.48
C PHE A 67 -11.11 1.66 2.13
N ALA A 68 -10.99 2.99 2.07
CA ALA A 68 -11.23 3.75 0.84
C ALA A 68 -10.22 3.40 -0.27
N PHE A 69 -8.97 3.10 0.09
CA PHE A 69 -7.97 2.60 -0.85
C PHE A 69 -8.41 1.27 -1.49
N ILE A 70 -8.95 0.33 -0.70
CA ILE A 70 -9.47 -0.94 -1.23
C ILE A 70 -10.67 -0.74 -2.14
N GLN A 71 -11.59 0.19 -1.81
CA GLN A 71 -12.70 0.55 -2.68
C GLN A 71 -12.23 1.13 -4.01
N ALA A 72 -11.25 2.04 -3.98
CA ALA A 72 -10.70 2.63 -5.21
C ALA A 72 -9.95 1.61 -6.06
N VAL A 73 -9.30 0.63 -5.44
CA VAL A 73 -8.69 -0.52 -6.12
C VAL A 73 -9.76 -1.38 -6.82
N GLN A 74 -10.90 -1.63 -6.18
CA GLN A 74 -12.04 -2.34 -6.79
C GLN A 74 -12.63 -1.54 -7.96
N PHE A 75 -12.79 -0.23 -7.80
CA PHE A 75 -13.22 0.65 -8.89
C PHE A 75 -12.28 0.56 -10.11
N VAL A 76 -10.96 0.47 -9.90
CA VAL A 76 -10.04 0.26 -11.03
C VAL A 76 -10.27 -1.08 -11.72
N ASN A 77 -10.55 -2.15 -10.97
CA ASN A 77 -10.88 -3.45 -11.55
C ASN A 77 -12.14 -3.38 -12.42
N GLU A 78 -13.18 -2.69 -11.97
CA GLU A 78 -14.39 -2.46 -12.75
C GLU A 78 -14.06 -1.77 -14.08
N LYS A 79 -13.26 -0.70 -14.04
CA LYS A 79 -12.84 0.03 -15.25
C LYS A 79 -11.96 -0.76 -16.19
N LEU A 80 -11.11 -1.63 -15.65
CA LEU A 80 -10.32 -2.57 -16.44
C LEU A 80 -11.21 -3.59 -17.17
N LEU A 81 -12.21 -4.14 -16.49
CA LEU A 81 -13.14 -5.13 -17.03
C LEU A 81 -14.15 -4.53 -18.01
N GLU A 82 -14.62 -3.29 -17.78
CA GLU A 82 -15.44 -2.53 -18.72
C GLU A 82 -14.73 -2.38 -20.08
N ARG A 83 -13.41 -2.16 -20.05
CA ARG A 83 -12.59 -2.00 -21.25
C ARG A 83 -12.22 -3.33 -21.91
N ASN A 84 -11.89 -4.33 -21.09
CA ASN A 84 -11.52 -5.66 -21.55
C ASN A 84 -12.07 -6.71 -20.58
N PRO A 85 -13.19 -7.39 -20.90
CA PRO A 85 -13.78 -8.41 -20.03
C PRO A 85 -12.87 -9.60 -19.72
N GLU A 86 -11.90 -9.88 -20.61
CA GLU A 86 -10.88 -10.92 -20.46
C GLU A 86 -9.62 -10.45 -19.72
N GLU A 87 -9.62 -9.21 -19.19
CA GLU A 87 -8.49 -8.69 -18.43
C GLU A 87 -8.21 -9.54 -17.19
N LYS A 88 -6.94 -9.90 -17.02
CA LYS A 88 -6.47 -10.73 -15.91
C LYS A 88 -5.50 -9.99 -14.99
N GLY A 89 -4.85 -8.94 -15.48
CA GLY A 89 -4.02 -8.03 -14.69
C GLY A 89 -4.88 -7.07 -13.89
N LEU A 90 -5.68 -7.63 -12.97
CA LEU A 90 -6.52 -6.95 -12.00
C LEU A 90 -5.79 -6.85 -10.66
N PHE A 91 -6.27 -6.00 -9.77
CA PHE A 91 -5.91 -6.06 -8.37
C PHE A 91 -6.60 -7.24 -7.69
N ASP A 92 -5.84 -7.95 -6.86
CA ASP A 92 -6.35 -9.03 -6.03
C ASP A 92 -6.09 -8.70 -4.56
N VAL A 93 -7.15 -8.57 -3.75
CA VAL A 93 -7.02 -8.14 -2.36
C VAL A 93 -7.19 -9.34 -1.44
N ILE A 94 -6.19 -9.54 -0.58
CA ILE A 94 -6.21 -10.56 0.46
C ILE A 94 -6.13 -9.92 1.84
N ILE A 95 -6.82 -10.51 2.81
CA ILE A 95 -6.75 -10.09 4.21
C ILE A 95 -5.86 -11.07 4.96
N LEU A 96 -4.88 -10.53 5.69
CA LEU A 96 -4.04 -11.26 6.62
C LEU A 96 -4.39 -10.89 8.07
N SER A 97 -4.39 -11.88 8.95
CA SER A 97 -4.64 -11.69 10.37
C SER A 97 -3.77 -12.64 11.18
N ASN A 98 -3.06 -12.10 12.17
CA ASN A 98 -2.35 -12.89 13.20
C ASN A 98 -3.29 -13.35 14.33
N ASN A 99 -4.61 -13.17 14.16
CA ASN A 99 -5.62 -13.62 15.11
C ASN A 99 -6.21 -14.96 14.72
N SER A 100 -6.85 -15.61 15.68
CA SER A 100 -7.36 -16.96 15.48
C SER A 100 -8.48 -17.02 14.44
N PRO A 101 -8.60 -18.12 13.68
CA PRO A 101 -9.67 -18.32 12.71
C PRO A 101 -11.08 -18.14 13.31
N GLU A 102 -11.28 -18.47 14.59
CA GLU A 102 -12.57 -18.31 15.26
C GLU A 102 -12.99 -16.84 15.40
N SER A 103 -12.03 -15.90 15.47
CA SER A 103 -12.32 -14.45 15.48
C SER A 103 -12.49 -13.86 14.07
N GLY A 104 -12.17 -14.65 13.03
CA GLY A 104 -12.16 -14.20 11.64
C GLY A 104 -13.54 -13.99 11.04
N MET A 105 -14.60 -14.60 11.58
CA MET A 105 -15.93 -14.56 10.98
C MET A 105 -16.51 -13.14 10.96
N ARG A 106 -16.32 -12.36 12.04
CA ARG A 106 -16.72 -10.95 12.07
C ARG A 106 -16.04 -10.13 10.99
N ILE A 107 -14.76 -10.42 10.68
CA ILE A 107 -14.01 -9.76 9.61
C ILE A 107 -14.64 -10.09 8.24
N VAL A 108 -14.94 -11.35 8.00
CA VAL A 108 -15.57 -11.81 6.74
C VAL A 108 -16.96 -11.19 6.58
N ASN A 109 -17.78 -11.20 7.63
CA ASN A 109 -19.11 -10.59 7.64
C ASN A 109 -19.05 -9.09 7.38
N SER A 110 -18.11 -8.39 8.03
CA SER A 110 -17.89 -6.96 7.82
C SER A 110 -17.49 -6.67 6.38
N ALA A 111 -16.53 -7.42 5.81
CA ALA A 111 -16.11 -7.25 4.42
C ALA A 111 -17.28 -7.46 3.45
N LYS A 112 -18.09 -8.50 3.68
CA LYS A 112 -19.29 -8.79 2.87
C LYS A 112 -20.33 -7.68 2.96
N GLN A 113 -20.63 -7.20 4.17
CA GLN A 113 -21.67 -6.19 4.40
C GLN A 113 -21.26 -4.84 3.81
N HIS A 114 -19.96 -4.53 3.81
CA HIS A 114 -19.36 -3.37 3.16
C HIS A 114 -19.17 -3.52 1.65
N GLY A 115 -19.47 -4.69 1.07
CA GLY A 115 -19.33 -4.95 -0.36
C GLY A 115 -17.89 -5.08 -0.85
N LEU A 116 -16.94 -5.38 0.03
CA LEU A 116 -15.54 -5.55 -0.34
C LEU A 116 -15.33 -6.91 -1.03
N GLU A 117 -14.90 -6.88 -2.29
CA GLU A 117 -14.32 -8.02 -3.00
C GLU A 117 -12.94 -8.40 -2.43
N ILE A 118 -12.93 -9.35 -1.50
CA ILE A 118 -11.73 -9.98 -0.95
C ILE A 118 -11.64 -11.40 -1.51
N SER A 119 -10.50 -11.77 -2.09
CA SER A 119 -10.34 -13.09 -2.70
C SER A 119 -9.96 -14.18 -1.70
N LYS A 120 -9.15 -13.81 -0.69
CA LYS A 120 -8.63 -14.74 0.31
C LYS A 120 -8.58 -14.08 1.67
N PHE A 121 -8.97 -14.84 2.68
CA PHE A 121 -8.80 -14.50 4.09
C PHE A 121 -7.83 -15.52 4.69
N CYS A 122 -6.68 -15.05 5.18
CA CYS A 122 -5.71 -15.89 5.85
C CYS A 122 -5.64 -15.51 7.32
N PHE A 123 -6.17 -16.40 8.16
CA PHE A 123 -6.11 -16.28 9.62
C PHE A 123 -5.03 -17.23 10.14
N VAL A 124 -4.01 -16.67 10.77
CA VAL A 124 -2.82 -17.39 11.25
C VAL A 124 -2.77 -17.20 12.77
N SER A 125 -2.89 -18.30 13.51
CA SER A 125 -2.78 -18.27 14.98
C SER A 125 -1.32 -18.32 15.40
N ASP A 126 -0.88 -17.35 16.21
CA ASP A 126 0.37 -17.41 17.00
C ASP A 126 1.66 -17.59 16.18
N GLU A 127 1.62 -17.30 14.87
CA GLU A 127 2.77 -17.30 13.97
C GLU A 127 2.82 -16.00 13.16
N ASP A 128 4.00 -15.71 12.61
CA ASP A 128 4.22 -14.57 11.73
C ASP A 128 3.51 -14.79 10.38
N SER A 129 2.32 -14.20 10.20
CA SER A 129 1.55 -14.32 8.94
C SER A 129 2.28 -13.77 7.72
N THR A 130 3.30 -12.92 7.90
CA THR A 130 4.04 -12.34 6.78
C THR A 130 4.86 -13.40 6.02
N GLN A 131 5.07 -14.59 6.60
CA GLN A 131 5.67 -15.74 5.91
C GLN A 131 4.91 -16.16 4.64
N TYR A 132 3.60 -15.88 4.59
CA TYR A 132 2.74 -16.22 3.45
C TYR A 132 2.75 -15.17 2.33
N LEU A 133 3.37 -14.00 2.51
CA LEU A 133 3.33 -12.92 1.51
C LEU A 133 3.98 -13.34 0.18
N LYS A 134 5.13 -14.02 0.24
CA LYS A 134 5.84 -14.48 -0.97
C LYS A 134 5.07 -15.55 -1.72
N SER A 135 4.50 -16.53 -1.02
CA SER A 135 3.75 -17.62 -1.65
C SER A 135 2.47 -17.11 -2.33
N HIS A 136 1.91 -16.01 -1.84
CA HIS A 136 0.77 -15.31 -2.45
C HIS A 136 1.18 -14.27 -3.50
N ASN A 137 2.47 -14.16 -3.85
CA ASN A 137 3.00 -13.20 -4.81
C ASN A 137 2.59 -11.73 -4.50
N VAL A 138 2.52 -11.38 -3.22
CA VAL A 138 2.09 -10.05 -2.77
C VAL A 138 3.05 -8.98 -3.30
N LYS A 139 2.47 -7.93 -3.90
CA LYS A 139 3.18 -6.78 -4.45
C LYS A 139 3.10 -5.53 -3.57
N LEU A 140 2.15 -5.48 -2.65
CA LEU A 140 2.06 -4.46 -1.61
C LEU A 140 1.44 -5.06 -0.35
N PHE A 141 2.07 -4.83 0.80
CA PHE A 141 1.54 -5.20 2.10
C PHE A 141 1.30 -3.96 2.98
N LEU A 142 0.09 -3.81 3.49
CA LEU A 142 -0.27 -2.70 4.39
C LEU A 142 -0.66 -3.28 5.75
N SER A 143 0.02 -2.86 6.81
CA SER A 143 -0.29 -3.29 8.17
C SER A 143 -0.34 -2.13 9.15
N ALA A 144 -1.14 -2.27 10.20
CA ALA A 144 -1.07 -1.39 11.37
C ALA A 144 0.00 -1.82 12.40
N ASP A 145 0.74 -2.89 12.11
CA ASP A 145 1.82 -3.40 12.97
C ASP A 145 3.19 -3.16 12.32
N ARG A 146 4.09 -2.47 13.03
CA ARG A 146 5.43 -2.14 12.53
C ARG A 146 6.31 -3.38 12.34
N MET A 147 6.18 -4.38 13.21
CA MET A 147 6.95 -5.61 13.10
C MET A 147 6.57 -6.35 11.82
N ASP A 148 5.26 -6.48 11.54
CA ASP A 148 4.78 -7.10 10.30
C ASP A 148 5.34 -6.38 9.05
N VAL A 149 5.35 -5.05 9.04
CA VAL A 149 5.90 -4.27 7.92
C VAL A 149 7.39 -4.52 7.74
N CYS A 150 8.16 -4.48 8.83
CA CYS A 150 9.59 -4.77 8.75
C CYS A 150 9.88 -6.19 8.27
N ASN A 151 9.14 -7.16 8.80
CA ASN A 151 9.16 -8.55 8.39
C ASN A 151 8.86 -8.73 6.88
N ALA A 152 7.93 -7.96 6.32
CA ALA A 152 7.63 -7.97 4.90
C ALA A 152 8.75 -7.32 4.06
N LEU A 153 9.29 -6.18 4.50
CA LEU A 153 10.38 -5.47 3.82
C LEU A 153 11.67 -6.30 3.78
N GLN A 154 12.06 -6.94 4.89
CA GLN A 154 13.22 -7.85 4.95
C GLN A 154 13.04 -9.06 4.02
N ARG A 155 11.78 -9.46 3.78
CA ARG A 155 11.45 -10.48 2.79
C ARG A 155 11.47 -9.95 1.35
N GLY A 156 11.66 -8.66 1.11
CA GLY A 156 11.65 -8.06 -0.23
C GLY A 156 10.23 -7.87 -0.79
N VAL A 157 9.22 -7.78 0.08
CA VAL A 157 7.86 -7.41 -0.28
C VAL A 157 7.68 -5.93 0.02
N SER A 158 7.23 -5.14 -0.97
CA SER A 158 6.90 -3.73 -0.75
C SER A 158 5.85 -3.61 0.36
N ALA A 159 6.15 -2.87 1.42
CA ALA A 159 5.26 -2.75 2.56
C ALA A 159 5.32 -1.38 3.22
N ALA A 160 4.23 -1.01 3.90
CA ALA A 160 4.13 0.25 4.64
C ALA A 160 3.21 0.11 5.86
N LEU A 161 3.53 0.87 6.90
CA LEU A 161 2.80 0.96 8.16
C LEU A 161 1.68 1.98 8.04
N ILE A 162 0.44 1.54 8.23
CA ILE A 162 -0.75 2.39 8.26
C ILE A 162 -1.08 2.73 9.71
N PHE A 163 -1.37 4.00 9.95
CA PHE A 163 -1.88 4.48 11.22
C PHE A 163 -3.38 4.61 11.16
N GLN A 164 -4.07 4.25 12.24
CA GLN A 164 -5.51 4.48 12.34
C GLN A 164 -5.80 5.97 12.41
N GLN A 165 -6.71 6.41 11.57
CA GLN A 165 -7.26 7.76 11.55
C GLN A 165 -8.61 7.74 10.84
N GLU A 166 -9.46 8.71 11.17
CA GLU A 166 -10.59 9.04 10.33
C GLU A 166 -10.08 9.60 9.00
N VAL A 167 -10.70 9.14 7.92
CA VAL A 167 -10.31 9.47 6.55
C VAL A 167 -11.47 10.11 5.84
N GLN A 168 -11.19 11.19 5.12
CA GLN A 168 -12.09 11.74 4.12
C GLN A 168 -11.42 11.60 2.76
N THR A 169 -11.77 10.56 2.00
CA THR A 169 -11.30 10.40 0.62
C THR A 169 -12.46 10.08 -0.31
N PRO A 170 -12.40 10.54 -1.58
CA PRO A 170 -13.35 10.12 -2.59
C PRO A 170 -13.30 8.61 -2.79
N SER A 171 -14.38 7.99 -3.24
CA SER A 171 -14.41 6.57 -3.58
C SER A 171 -13.95 6.27 -5.02
N THR A 172 -13.67 7.30 -5.83
CA THR A 172 -13.42 7.16 -7.27
C THR A 172 -12.07 7.73 -7.68
N GLN A 173 -11.48 7.13 -8.72
CA GLN A 173 -10.10 7.35 -9.20
C GLN A 173 -9.05 7.11 -8.12
N LEU A 174 -8.40 5.94 -8.15
CA LEU A 174 -7.29 5.60 -7.27
C LEU A 174 -6.14 6.62 -7.43
N ARG A 175 -5.89 7.41 -6.38
CA ARG A 175 -4.81 8.39 -6.29
C ARG A 175 -3.74 7.90 -5.32
N VAL A 176 -2.54 7.67 -5.82
CA VAL A 176 -1.41 7.16 -5.03
C VAL A 176 -0.27 8.17 -5.07
N VAL A 177 0.14 8.68 -3.91
CA VAL A 177 1.27 9.60 -3.79
C VAL A 177 2.46 8.86 -3.21
N PHE A 178 3.60 8.99 -3.86
CA PHE A 178 4.87 8.48 -3.39
C PHE A 178 5.82 9.63 -3.06
N ASP A 179 6.53 9.52 -1.93
CA ASP A 179 7.82 10.18 -1.80
C ASP A 179 8.86 9.58 -2.76
N GLY A 180 9.92 10.34 -3.00
CA GLY A 180 11.07 9.91 -3.79
C GLY A 180 11.99 8.99 -3.01
N ASP A 181 12.96 9.59 -2.32
CA ASP A 181 14.04 8.88 -1.63
C ASP A 181 13.49 7.98 -0.52
N ALA A 182 14.15 6.84 -0.29
CA ALA A 182 13.75 5.77 0.64
C ALA A 182 12.35 5.16 0.42
N VAL A 183 11.61 5.59 -0.62
CA VAL A 183 10.30 5.05 -1.00
C VAL A 183 10.32 4.47 -2.41
N LEU A 184 10.49 5.31 -3.44
CA LEU A 184 10.66 4.88 -4.83
C LEU A 184 12.13 4.66 -5.18
N PHE A 185 13.00 5.51 -4.68
CA PHE A 185 14.44 5.48 -4.90
C PHE A 185 15.16 5.00 -3.62
N SER A 186 16.41 4.57 -3.76
CA SER A 186 17.29 4.30 -2.61
C SER A 186 17.57 5.58 -1.82
N ASP A 187 18.00 5.43 -0.56
CA ASP A 187 18.40 6.55 0.30
C ASP A 187 19.86 7.02 0.07
N GLU A 188 20.42 6.75 -1.11
CA GLU A 188 21.84 6.98 -1.40
C GLU A 188 22.26 8.44 -1.29
N THR A 189 21.43 9.37 -1.77
CA THR A 189 21.68 10.81 -1.69
C THR A 189 21.52 11.31 -0.26
N ASP A 190 20.57 10.76 0.49
CA ASP A 190 20.37 11.11 1.91
C ASP A 190 21.54 10.66 2.77
N ARG A 191 22.17 9.51 2.47
CA ARG A 191 23.41 9.10 3.13
C ARG A 191 24.53 10.11 2.91
N VAL A 192 24.72 10.53 1.66
CA VAL A 192 25.73 11.56 1.33
C VAL A 192 25.40 12.89 2.01
N PHE A 193 24.12 13.29 2.06
CA PHE A 193 23.69 14.49 2.76
C PHE A 193 24.00 14.43 4.26
N ARG A 194 23.73 13.30 4.92
CA ARG A 194 24.04 13.10 6.34
C ARG A 194 25.55 13.17 6.62
N GLU A 195 26.38 12.69 5.70
CA GLU A 195 27.84 12.66 5.86
C GLU A 195 28.54 13.98 5.47
N LYS A 196 28.08 14.64 4.39
CA LYS A 196 28.79 15.74 3.73
C LYS A 196 27.96 17.02 3.57
N GLY A 197 26.72 17.04 4.08
CA GLY A 197 25.80 18.15 3.96
C GLY A 197 25.30 18.39 2.52
N LEU A 198 24.63 19.53 2.33
CA LEU A 198 23.97 19.88 1.07
C LEU A 198 24.95 19.96 -0.10
N SER A 199 26.13 20.57 0.09
CA SER A 199 27.12 20.70 -0.99
C SER A 199 27.59 19.34 -1.50
N GLY A 200 27.88 18.40 -0.60
CA GLY A 200 28.26 17.04 -0.97
C GLY A 200 27.16 16.28 -1.68
N ALA A 201 25.90 16.43 -1.24
CA ALA A 201 24.76 15.82 -1.92
C ALA A 201 24.55 16.38 -3.34
N LEU A 202 24.71 17.69 -3.53
CA LEU A 202 24.62 18.33 -4.86
C LEU A 202 25.74 17.87 -5.80
N GLU A 203 26.97 17.76 -5.30
CA GLU A 203 28.10 17.22 -6.09
C GLU A 203 27.87 15.76 -6.48
N TYR A 204 27.37 14.95 -5.55
CA TYR A 204 27.02 13.55 -5.80
C TYR A 204 25.93 13.42 -6.87
N GLU A 205 24.84 14.19 -6.76
CA GLU A 205 23.77 14.19 -7.76
C GLU A 205 24.26 14.59 -9.16
N ARG A 206 25.13 15.60 -9.25
CA ARG A 206 25.74 16.01 -10.54
C ARG A 206 26.63 14.93 -11.12
N ALA A 207 27.45 14.28 -10.28
CA ALA A 207 28.33 13.19 -10.72
C ALA A 207 27.55 11.96 -11.18
N MET A 208 26.40 11.68 -10.55
CA MET A 208 25.57 10.51 -10.82
C MET A 208 24.40 10.78 -11.77
N GLU A 209 24.28 11.97 -12.36
CA GLU A 209 23.09 12.40 -13.13
C GLU A 209 22.73 11.44 -14.29
N ALA A 210 23.73 10.77 -14.86
CA ALA A 210 23.55 9.80 -15.95
C ALA A 210 23.33 8.36 -15.48
N VAL A 211 23.45 8.09 -14.18
CA VAL A 211 23.28 6.77 -13.58
C VAL A 211 21.93 6.73 -12.87
N PRO A 212 21.05 5.77 -13.14
CA PRO A 212 19.80 5.62 -12.40
C PRO A 212 20.03 5.56 -10.88
N MET A 213 19.07 6.08 -10.11
CA MET A 213 19.06 5.86 -8.66
C MET A 213 18.84 4.38 -8.35
N GLY A 214 19.35 3.95 -7.19
CA GLY A 214 19.00 2.66 -6.64
C GLY A 214 17.49 2.50 -6.39
N GLU A 215 17.06 1.26 -6.21
CA GLU A 215 15.64 0.92 -6.06
C GLU A 215 15.19 1.11 -4.62
N GLY A 216 14.10 1.85 -4.42
CA GLY A 216 13.43 1.96 -3.13
C GLY A 216 12.43 0.80 -2.89
N PRO A 217 11.95 0.64 -1.65
CA PRO A 217 11.09 -0.49 -1.26
C PRO A 217 9.78 -0.58 -2.04
N LEU A 218 9.21 0.54 -2.50
CA LEU A 218 7.93 0.57 -3.21
C LEU A 218 8.07 0.63 -4.73
N LYS A 219 9.30 0.62 -5.28
CA LYS A 219 9.51 0.61 -6.75
C LYS A 219 8.73 -0.53 -7.41
N ALA A 220 8.82 -1.74 -6.87
CA ALA A 220 8.16 -2.90 -7.46
C ALA A 220 6.65 -2.69 -7.58
N PHE A 221 5.98 -2.24 -6.52
CA PHE A 221 4.56 -1.88 -6.54
C PHE A 221 4.26 -0.77 -7.57
N ALA A 222 5.01 0.33 -7.56
CA ALA A 222 4.82 1.46 -8.46
C ALA A 222 4.95 1.05 -9.94
N MET A 223 5.89 0.17 -10.27
CA MET A 223 6.05 -0.38 -11.61
C MET A 223 4.81 -1.14 -12.10
N HIS A 224 4.15 -1.89 -11.22
CA HIS A 224 2.92 -2.58 -11.61
C HIS A 224 1.73 -1.62 -11.74
N LEU A 225 1.60 -0.63 -10.85
CA LEU A 225 0.61 0.45 -11.03
C LEU A 225 0.81 1.16 -12.36
N GLY A 226 2.06 1.48 -12.72
CA GLY A 226 2.39 2.09 -14.00
C GLY A 226 1.97 1.24 -15.20
N LYS A 227 2.13 -0.09 -15.13
CA LYS A 227 1.66 -1.02 -16.17
C LYS A 227 0.13 -0.98 -16.31
N MET A 228 -0.61 -0.96 -15.20
CA MET A 228 -2.07 -0.85 -15.22
C MET A 228 -2.53 0.51 -15.76
N ARG A 229 -1.93 1.61 -15.28
CA ARG A 229 -2.21 2.97 -15.72
C ARG A 229 -1.95 3.18 -17.22
N LYS A 230 -0.94 2.52 -17.79
CA LYS A 230 -0.66 2.54 -19.26
C LYS A 230 -1.77 1.94 -20.11
N LYS A 231 -2.65 1.12 -19.54
CA LYS A 231 -3.82 0.59 -20.24
C LYS A 231 -4.85 1.68 -20.52
N PHE A 232 -4.78 2.83 -19.85
CA PHE A 232 -5.72 3.94 -20.02
C PHE A 232 -5.04 5.16 -20.68
N SER A 233 -5.86 6.01 -21.30
CA SER A 233 -5.43 7.35 -21.71
C SER A 233 -5.15 8.22 -20.48
N GLN A 234 -4.34 9.26 -20.63
CA GLN A 234 -3.99 10.16 -19.52
C GLN A 234 -5.20 10.88 -18.89
N GLU A 235 -6.20 11.25 -19.69
CA GLU A 235 -7.36 12.02 -19.20
C GLU A 235 -8.39 11.14 -18.46
N ASN A 236 -8.62 9.93 -18.95
CA ASN A 236 -9.66 9.01 -18.44
C ASN A 236 -9.09 7.80 -17.70
N SER A 237 -7.98 7.96 -16.98
CA SER A 237 -7.39 6.89 -16.18
C SER A 237 -8.06 6.79 -14.80
N PRO A 238 -8.50 5.59 -14.37
CA PRO A 238 -8.99 5.36 -13.01
C PRO A 238 -7.85 5.29 -12.00
N ILE A 239 -6.59 5.33 -12.45
CA ILE A 239 -5.39 5.43 -11.60
C ILE A 239 -4.69 6.75 -11.90
N ARG A 240 -4.27 7.46 -10.85
CA ARG A 240 -3.41 8.64 -10.96
C ARG A 240 -2.26 8.54 -9.96
N THR A 241 -1.04 8.63 -10.46
CA THR A 241 0.18 8.51 -9.61
C THR A 241 0.90 9.84 -9.49
N TYR A 242 1.41 10.09 -8.29
CA TYR A 242 2.08 11.34 -7.94
C TYR A 242 3.46 11.06 -7.34
N LEU A 243 4.45 11.85 -7.73
CA LEU A 243 5.71 11.97 -7.01
C LEU A 243 5.69 13.29 -6.24
N VAL A 244 5.81 13.25 -4.91
CA VAL A 244 5.91 14.45 -4.06
C VAL A 244 7.17 14.33 -3.22
N THR A 245 8.24 15.00 -3.65
CA THR A 245 9.58 14.85 -3.07
C THR A 245 10.12 16.18 -2.55
N ALA A 246 10.91 16.11 -1.48
CA ALA A 246 11.64 17.27 -0.95
C ALA A 246 12.77 17.76 -1.86
N ARG A 247 13.19 16.96 -2.87
CA ARG A 247 14.23 17.32 -3.82
C ARG A 247 13.95 18.66 -4.51
N SER A 248 15.00 19.43 -4.74
CA SER A 248 14.93 20.67 -5.53
C SER A 248 14.78 20.33 -7.02
N GLY A 249 13.84 20.99 -7.71
CA GLY A 249 13.60 20.74 -9.13
C GLY A 249 14.75 21.17 -10.06
N ARG A 250 15.60 22.10 -9.60
CA ARG A 250 16.70 22.67 -10.40
C ARG A 250 17.98 21.85 -10.37
N ASP A 251 18.34 21.30 -9.21
CA ASP A 251 19.64 20.64 -9.03
C ASP A 251 19.53 19.15 -8.69
N MET A 252 18.46 18.72 -8.01
CA MET A 252 18.34 17.34 -7.50
C MET A 252 17.20 16.53 -8.14
N GLY A 253 16.34 17.16 -8.94
CA GLY A 253 15.20 16.50 -9.57
C GLY A 253 15.49 15.81 -10.91
N ILE A 254 16.55 16.21 -11.62
CA ILE A 254 16.85 15.74 -12.98
C ILE A 254 17.08 14.23 -13.00
N ARG A 255 17.93 13.72 -12.09
CA ARG A 255 18.27 12.31 -12.01
C ARG A 255 17.06 11.45 -11.62
N ALA A 256 16.16 11.96 -10.76
CA ALA A 256 14.92 11.27 -10.41
C ALA A 256 14.01 11.07 -11.64
N ILE A 257 13.81 12.11 -12.45
CA ILE A 257 13.02 12.02 -13.68
C ILE A 257 13.69 11.09 -14.72
N LYS A 258 15.01 11.17 -14.88
CA LYS A 258 15.77 10.25 -15.76
C LYS A 258 15.60 8.80 -15.32
N THR A 259 15.70 8.54 -14.01
CA THR A 259 15.51 7.21 -13.43
C THR A 259 14.12 6.66 -13.71
N LEU A 260 13.07 7.44 -13.45
CA LEU A 260 11.68 7.04 -13.75
C LEU A 260 11.48 6.73 -15.24
N ARG A 261 12.07 7.54 -16.11
CA ARG A 261 12.03 7.33 -17.57
C ARG A 261 12.73 6.04 -17.97
N GLU A 262 13.90 5.76 -17.42
CA GLU A 262 14.67 4.55 -17.72
C GLU A 262 13.95 3.29 -17.23
N TRP A 263 13.34 3.35 -16.04
CA TRP A 263 12.46 2.28 -15.56
C TRP A 263 11.19 2.13 -16.41
N GLY A 264 10.84 3.13 -17.21
CA GLY A 264 9.58 3.19 -17.95
C GLY A 264 8.37 3.41 -17.05
N LEU A 265 8.56 3.97 -15.85
CA LEU A 265 7.51 4.34 -14.91
C LEU A 265 7.03 5.75 -15.23
N ALA A 266 5.85 5.85 -15.84
CA ALA A 266 5.20 7.14 -16.05
C ALA A 266 4.46 7.55 -14.78
N ILE A 267 4.90 8.66 -14.17
CA ILE A 267 4.18 9.36 -13.10
C ILE A 267 3.32 10.45 -13.76
N ASP A 268 2.06 10.59 -13.34
CA ASP A 268 1.15 11.56 -13.94
C ASP A 268 1.51 12.99 -13.55
N GLU A 269 1.90 13.21 -12.29
CA GLU A 269 2.29 14.52 -11.76
C GLU A 269 3.48 14.40 -10.80
N ALA A 270 4.49 15.25 -10.98
CA ALA A 270 5.69 15.27 -10.14
C ALA A 270 5.90 16.66 -9.55
N PHE A 271 6.01 16.71 -8.22
CA PHE A 271 6.17 17.92 -7.42
C PHE A 271 7.50 17.87 -6.68
N PHE A 272 8.39 18.81 -7.02
CA PHE A 272 9.69 19.02 -6.40
C PHE A 272 9.55 20.17 -5.41
N MET A 273 9.47 19.85 -4.13
CA MET A 273 9.02 20.77 -3.09
C MET A 273 10.13 21.68 -2.56
N ASP A 274 11.41 21.42 -2.89
CA ASP A 274 12.56 22.22 -2.40
C ASP A 274 12.54 22.38 -0.87
N GLY A 275 12.18 21.31 -0.16
CA GLY A 275 12.01 21.27 1.30
C GLY A 275 10.70 21.87 1.85
N ALA A 276 9.80 22.37 1.00
CA ALA A 276 8.50 22.88 1.46
C ALA A 276 7.60 21.76 2.02
N PRO A 277 6.71 22.08 2.99
CA PRO A 277 5.77 21.11 3.54
C PRO A 277 4.87 20.48 2.47
N LYS A 278 4.65 19.16 2.55
CA LYS A 278 3.82 18.40 1.59
C LYS A 278 2.32 18.58 1.82
N GLY A 279 1.91 18.91 3.05
CA GLY A 279 0.50 18.99 3.48
C GLY A 279 -0.43 19.78 2.56
N PRO A 280 -0.14 21.06 2.22
CA PRO A 280 -1.02 21.86 1.35
C PRO A 280 -1.29 21.22 -0.01
N LEU A 281 -0.29 20.56 -0.58
CA LEU A 281 -0.42 19.84 -1.85
C LEU A 281 -1.25 18.56 -1.66
N LEU A 282 -1.00 17.79 -0.60
CA LEU A 282 -1.78 16.58 -0.27
C LEU A 282 -3.26 16.90 -0.07
N SER A 283 -3.60 18.04 0.55
CA SER A 283 -4.99 18.51 0.68
C SER A 283 -5.66 18.78 -0.66
N GLN A 284 -4.91 19.16 -1.70
CA GLN A 284 -5.45 19.33 -3.05
C GLN A 284 -5.55 18.00 -3.80
N ILE A 285 -4.54 17.13 -3.65
CA ILE A 285 -4.51 15.82 -4.30
C ILE A 285 -5.60 14.89 -3.74
N GLN A 286 -5.86 14.93 -2.44
CA GLN A 286 -6.76 14.00 -1.73
C GLN A 286 -6.43 12.52 -2.09
N PRO A 287 -5.20 12.05 -1.80
CA PRO A 287 -4.80 10.70 -2.17
C PRO A 287 -5.51 9.65 -1.32
N HIS A 288 -5.69 8.47 -1.90
CA HIS A 288 -6.19 7.31 -1.16
C HIS A 288 -5.11 6.72 -0.26
N ILE A 289 -3.85 6.94 -0.61
CA ILE A 289 -2.69 6.61 0.21
C ILE A 289 -1.49 7.48 -0.19
N PHE A 290 -0.83 8.02 0.82
CA PHE A 290 0.44 8.73 0.71
C PHE A 290 1.55 7.92 1.38
N PHE A 291 2.56 7.52 0.60
CA PHE A 291 3.73 6.81 1.10
C PHE A 291 4.91 7.74 1.34
N ASP A 292 5.47 7.71 2.54
CA ASP A 292 6.63 8.52 2.95
C ASP A 292 7.45 7.74 3.96
N ASP A 293 8.75 7.98 4.06
CA ASP A 293 9.62 7.37 5.07
C ASP A 293 9.79 8.25 6.33
N GLY A 294 9.44 9.53 6.23
CA GLY A 294 9.54 10.52 7.30
C GLY A 294 8.28 10.59 8.15
N LEU A 295 8.40 10.21 9.44
CA LEU A 295 7.29 10.32 10.42
C LEU A 295 6.68 11.74 10.51
N HIS A 296 7.48 12.79 10.29
CA HIS A 296 6.98 14.18 10.31
C HIS A 296 6.04 14.48 9.13
N ASN A 297 6.31 13.91 7.95
CA ASN A 297 5.44 14.04 6.77
C ASN A 297 4.16 13.22 6.96
N ILE A 298 4.27 12.03 7.55
CA ILE A 298 3.12 11.20 7.94
C ILE A 298 2.23 11.99 8.89
N GLN A 299 2.76 12.47 10.02
CA GLN A 299 1.98 13.27 10.99
C GLN A 299 1.32 14.48 10.33
N GLY A 300 2.08 15.23 9.52
CA GLY A 300 1.55 16.39 8.80
C GLY A 300 0.45 16.04 7.80
N ALA A 301 0.40 14.82 7.26
CA ALA A 301 -0.70 14.31 6.44
C ALA A 301 -1.90 13.88 7.32
N GLN A 302 -1.65 13.27 8.47
CA GLN A 302 -2.73 12.88 9.40
C GLN A 302 -3.47 14.09 9.96
N ASP A 303 -2.75 15.17 10.30
CA ASP A 303 -3.32 16.42 10.86
C ASP A 303 -4.35 17.08 9.93
N ILE A 304 -4.29 16.77 8.63
CA ILE A 304 -5.20 17.28 7.59
C ILE A 304 -6.11 16.17 7.02
N GLY A 305 -6.19 15.01 7.68
CA GLY A 305 -7.10 13.92 7.33
C GLY A 305 -6.69 13.09 6.10
N ILE A 306 -5.44 13.16 5.66
CA ILE A 306 -4.94 12.41 4.50
C ILE A 306 -4.44 11.02 4.94
N PRO A 307 -4.93 9.93 4.31
CA PRO A 307 -4.41 8.59 4.56
C PRO A 307 -2.94 8.50 4.21
N SER A 308 -2.14 8.06 5.16
CA SER A 308 -0.70 7.98 5.00
C SER A 308 -0.16 6.65 5.52
N ALA A 309 0.94 6.21 4.92
CA ALA A 309 1.58 4.96 5.23
C ALA A 309 3.11 5.15 5.27
N LEU A 310 3.69 4.86 6.43
CA LEU A 310 5.12 4.99 6.67
C LEU A 310 5.88 3.83 6.04
N VAL A 311 6.91 4.12 5.24
CA VAL A 311 7.88 3.13 4.76
C VAL A 311 9.10 3.16 5.69
N PRO A 312 9.25 2.23 6.64
CA PRO A 312 10.34 2.30 7.60
C PRO A 312 11.70 1.99 6.97
N CYS A 313 12.68 2.89 7.18
CA CYS A 313 14.07 2.72 6.71
C CYS A 313 14.92 1.78 7.58
N ASN A 314 14.51 1.55 8.83
CA ASN A 314 15.25 0.76 9.82
C ASN A 314 14.45 -0.48 10.24
N CYS A 315 14.50 -1.46 9.35
CA CYS A 315 14.20 -2.86 9.57
C CYS A 315 15.52 -3.63 9.33
#